data_AF-A0A938PFR5-F1
#
_entry.id   AF-A0A938PFR5-F1
#
_cell.length_a   1.000
_cell.length_b   1.000
_cell.length_c   1.000
_cell.angle_alpha   90.00
_cell.angle_beta   90.00
_cell.angle_gamma   90.00
#
_symmetry.space_group_name_H-M   'P 1'
#
loop_
_entity.id
_entity.type
_entity.pdbx_description
1 polymer ?
#
loop_
_entity_poly.entity_id
_entity_poly.type
_entity_poly.pdbx_seq_one_letter_code
_entity_poly.pdbx_strand_id
1 'polypeptide(L)'
;MKKTVLFWILAVLITIASAVYQRMTGPTYPLSGTVNLDGQEIKYKLERSQESSQNYLIEINANDESISGILFWKKHKSNDEFTQVPMHGTKTLNAELPAQKRLEKLDYYVQLSKGDNLVVIPNEKLVTIRFKDHVPLYILIPHIFFMFFAMMLSTRTGLEFFNKKSNLEKLSLWTIISLFIGGFPLGFAMNGLAFGEMWGGWPFGNDVTDDKTQIAFIVWIIAFYLVKKNKFAKIAVLIASLVMLAVYLIPHSV
;
A
#
# COMPACT_ATOMS: atom_id res chain seq x y z
N MET A 1 36.25 4.47 3.48
CA MET A 1 35.77 3.65 2.33
C MET A 1 34.94 2.46 2.80
N LYS A 2 35.47 1.50 3.57
CA LYS A 2 34.70 0.32 4.05
C LYS A 2 33.39 0.68 4.78
N LYS A 3 33.41 1.66 5.69
CA LYS A 3 32.21 2.13 6.41
C LYS A 3 31.17 2.80 5.50
N THR A 4 31.62 3.54 4.49
CA THR A 4 30.75 4.24 3.54
C THR A 4 29.96 3.24 2.68
N VAL A 5 30.63 2.19 2.19
CA VAL A 5 29.99 1.10 1.43
C VAL A 5 29.01 0.34 2.32
N LEU A 6 29.41 0.01 3.55
CA LEU A 6 28.54 -0.66 4.52
C LEU A 6 27.25 0.14 4.79
N PHE A 7 27.33 1.46 4.96
CA PHE A 7 26.14 2.29 5.18
C PHE A 7 25.20 2.36 3.97
N TRP A 8 25.73 2.28 2.75
CA TRP A 8 24.89 2.16 1.56
C TRP A 8 24.20 0.81 1.49
N ILE A 9 24.93 -0.29 1.77
CA ILE A 9 24.34 -1.63 1.83
C ILE A 9 23.22 -1.68 2.88
N LEU A 10 23.48 -1.17 4.09
CA LEU A 10 22.47 -1.12 5.15
C LEU A 10 21.27 -0.25 4.76
N ALA A 11 21.48 0.91 4.14
CA ALA A 11 20.39 1.76 3.69
C ALA A 11 19.51 1.06 2.65
N VAL A 12 20.11 0.35 1.70
CA VAL A 12 19.37 -0.46 0.70
C VAL A 12 18.60 -1.58 1.38
N LEU A 13 19.22 -2.36 2.27
CA LEU A 13 18.56 -3.46 2.97
C LEU A 13 17.38 -2.98 3.82
N ILE A 14 17.55 -1.90 4.57
CA ILE A 14 16.47 -1.30 5.38
C ILE A 14 15.33 -0.83 4.47
N THR A 15 15.65 -0.15 3.36
CA THR A 15 14.63 0.34 2.43
C THR A 15 13.84 -0.79 1.79
N ILE A 16 14.52 -1.87 1.35
CA ILE A 16 13.87 -3.07 0.79
C ILE A 16 13.00 -3.74 1.85
N ALA A 17 13.51 -3.94 3.07
CA ALA A 17 12.75 -4.53 4.16
C ALA A 17 11.47 -3.72 4.47
N SER A 18 11.59 -2.38 4.53
CA SER A 18 10.44 -1.49 4.71
C SER A 18 9.45 -1.57 3.55
N ALA A 19 9.92 -1.64 2.30
CA ALA A 19 9.08 -1.77 1.11
C ALA A 19 8.28 -3.08 1.12
N VAL A 20 8.93 -4.19 1.47
CA VAL A 20 8.30 -5.51 1.60
C VAL A 20 7.25 -5.48 2.71
N TYR A 21 7.60 -4.94 3.89
CA TYR A 21 6.67 -4.79 5.00
C TYR A 21 5.44 -3.99 4.60
N GLN A 22 5.62 -2.79 4.01
CA GLN A 22 4.52 -1.94 3.56
C GLN A 22 3.62 -2.63 2.55
N ARG A 23 4.19 -3.40 1.62
CA ARG A 23 3.41 -4.16 0.64
C ARG A 23 2.58 -5.23 1.33
N MET A 24 3.14 -5.96 2.28
CA MET A 24 2.44 -7.06 2.99
C MET A 24 1.38 -6.57 3.97
N THR A 25 1.61 -5.45 4.64
CA THR A 25 0.64 -4.86 5.58
C THR A 25 -0.30 -3.84 4.93
N GLY A 26 -0.14 -3.61 3.63
CA GLY A 26 -0.91 -2.62 2.89
C GLY A 26 -2.38 -3.02 2.73
N PRO A 27 -3.31 -2.05 2.67
CA PRO A 27 -4.73 -2.33 2.52
C PRO A 27 -5.09 -2.96 1.17
N THR A 28 -4.18 -2.88 0.19
CA THR A 28 -4.33 -3.45 -1.15
C THR A 28 -3.72 -4.85 -1.28
N TYR A 29 -3.07 -5.38 -0.23
CA TYR A 29 -2.49 -6.72 -0.29
C TYR A 29 -3.60 -7.78 -0.42
N PRO A 30 -3.55 -8.69 -1.41
CA PRO A 30 -4.62 -9.65 -1.63
C PRO A 30 -4.82 -10.55 -0.42
N LEU A 31 -6.07 -10.80 -0.05
CA LEU A 31 -6.38 -11.75 1.00
C LEU A 31 -6.36 -13.16 0.42
N SER A 32 -5.34 -13.92 0.79
CA SER A 32 -5.16 -15.30 0.31
C SER A 32 -5.25 -16.27 1.48
N GLY A 33 -5.71 -17.49 1.23
CA GLY A 33 -5.80 -18.52 2.24
C GLY A 33 -6.23 -19.86 1.67
N THR A 34 -6.50 -20.79 2.59
CA THR A 34 -6.95 -22.14 2.32
C THR A 34 -8.16 -22.43 3.18
N VAL A 35 -9.20 -23.01 2.59
CA VAL A 35 -10.32 -23.61 3.33
C VAL A 35 -10.40 -25.09 3.03
N ASN A 36 -10.92 -25.87 3.97
CA ASN A 36 -11.20 -27.28 3.77
C ASN A 36 -12.71 -27.48 3.63
N LEU A 37 -13.14 -28.13 2.56
CA LEU A 37 -14.53 -28.54 2.33
C LEU A 37 -14.53 -30.04 2.02
N ASP A 38 -15.11 -30.84 2.90
CA ASP A 38 -15.17 -32.31 2.78
C ASP A 38 -13.83 -33.01 2.49
N GLY A 39 -12.78 -32.57 3.20
CA GLY A 39 -11.44 -33.13 3.05
C GLY A 39 -10.66 -32.55 1.86
N GLN A 40 -11.26 -31.68 1.05
CA GLN A 40 -10.60 -31.01 -0.06
C GLN A 40 -10.09 -29.63 0.35
N GLU A 41 -8.79 -29.41 0.17
CA GLU A 41 -8.17 -28.10 0.39
C GLU A 41 -8.36 -27.19 -0.83
N ILE A 42 -9.07 -26.08 -0.64
CA ILE A 42 -9.36 -25.08 -1.65
C ILE A 42 -8.57 -23.81 -1.34
N LYS A 43 -7.66 -23.44 -2.26
CA LYS A 43 -6.88 -22.21 -2.18
C LYS A 43 -7.66 -21.07 -2.81
N TYR A 44 -7.64 -19.91 -2.17
CA TYR A 44 -8.28 -18.71 -2.68
C TYR A 44 -7.35 -17.51 -2.60
N LYS A 45 -7.57 -16.55 -3.49
CA LYS A 45 -6.91 -15.24 -3.52
C LYS A 45 -7.95 -14.19 -3.90
N LEU A 46 -8.28 -13.32 -2.96
CA LEU A 46 -9.29 -12.28 -3.10
C LEU A 46 -8.60 -10.91 -3.11
N GLU A 47 -8.73 -10.19 -4.23
CA GLU A 47 -8.12 -8.88 -4.41
C GLU A 47 -8.82 -7.82 -3.57
N ARG A 48 -8.05 -6.83 -3.11
CA ARG A 48 -8.53 -5.71 -2.30
C ARG A 48 -8.46 -4.36 -3.04
N SER A 49 -8.05 -4.38 -4.29
CA SER A 49 -8.07 -3.22 -5.18
C SER A 49 -8.36 -3.66 -6.61
N GLN A 50 -9.18 -2.89 -7.32
CA GLN A 50 -9.51 -3.12 -8.73
C GLN A 50 -9.55 -1.80 -9.51
N GLU A 51 -9.31 -1.85 -10.82
CA GLU A 51 -9.55 -0.72 -11.72
C GLU A 51 -11.06 -0.41 -11.86
N SER A 52 -11.43 0.85 -11.76
CA SER A 52 -12.83 1.33 -11.87
C SER A 52 -13.48 1.11 -13.24
N SER A 53 -12.68 0.85 -14.28
CA SER A 53 -13.15 0.63 -15.66
C SER A 53 -13.58 -0.82 -15.92
N GLN A 54 -13.33 -1.75 -15.00
CA GLN A 54 -13.52 -3.18 -15.22
C GLN A 54 -14.19 -3.85 -14.03
N ASN A 55 -15.01 -4.85 -14.34
CA ASN A 55 -15.51 -5.77 -13.31
C ASN A 55 -14.32 -6.52 -12.68
N TYR A 56 -14.46 -6.91 -11.42
CA TYR A 56 -13.48 -7.79 -10.78
C TYR A 56 -13.94 -9.23 -10.92
N LEU A 57 -13.21 -10.02 -11.71
CA LEU A 57 -13.43 -11.45 -11.84
C LEU A 57 -12.83 -12.18 -10.63
N ILE A 58 -13.67 -12.86 -9.87
CA ILE A 58 -13.30 -13.74 -8.78
C ILE A 58 -13.25 -15.16 -9.33
N GLU A 59 -12.08 -15.79 -9.23
CA GLU A 59 -11.86 -17.17 -9.66
C GLU A 59 -11.45 -18.02 -8.45
N ILE A 60 -12.18 -19.11 -8.22
CA ILE A 60 -11.87 -20.09 -7.17
C ILE A 60 -11.71 -21.45 -7.81
N ASN A 61 -10.50 -22.01 -7.72
CA ASN A 61 -10.26 -23.36 -8.18
C ASN A 61 -10.70 -24.37 -7.13
N ALA A 62 -11.93 -24.86 -7.28
CA ALA A 62 -12.53 -25.88 -6.44
C ALA A 62 -12.00 -27.29 -6.75
N ASN A 63 -11.54 -27.55 -7.99
CA ASN A 63 -11.08 -28.86 -8.48
C ASN A 63 -12.08 -30.02 -8.27
N ASP A 64 -13.36 -29.72 -8.04
CA ASP A 64 -14.44 -30.70 -7.88
C ASP A 64 -15.74 -30.09 -8.41
N GLU A 65 -16.39 -30.80 -9.33
CA GLU A 65 -17.58 -30.36 -10.06
C GLU A 65 -18.86 -30.41 -9.21
N SER A 66 -18.82 -31.09 -8.06
CA SER A 66 -19.91 -31.12 -7.09
C SER A 66 -19.96 -29.89 -6.19
N ILE A 67 -18.93 -29.04 -6.25
CA ILE A 67 -18.85 -27.80 -5.47
C ILE A 67 -19.54 -26.68 -6.23
N SER A 68 -20.50 -26.02 -5.59
CA SER A 68 -21.09 -24.79 -6.09
C SER A 68 -20.68 -23.60 -5.23
N GLY A 69 -20.74 -22.39 -5.80
CA GLY A 69 -20.34 -21.17 -5.13
C GLY A 69 -21.36 -20.05 -5.32
N ILE A 70 -21.48 -19.19 -4.31
CA ILE A 70 -22.25 -17.95 -4.38
C ILE A 70 -21.37 -16.81 -3.86
N LEU A 71 -21.25 -15.77 -4.67
CA LEU A 71 -20.62 -14.51 -4.29
C LEU A 71 -21.67 -13.61 -3.64
N PHE A 72 -21.35 -13.10 -2.45
CA PHE A 72 -22.17 -12.14 -1.73
C PHE A 72 -21.43 -10.81 -1.68
N TRP A 73 -22.10 -9.73 -2.06
CA TRP A 73 -21.49 -8.40 -1.97
C TRP A 73 -22.51 -7.30 -1.62
N LYS A 74 -22.01 -6.21 -1.04
CA LYS A 74 -22.76 -4.97 -0.81
C LYS A 74 -21.85 -3.76 -0.82
N LYS A 75 -22.44 -2.56 -0.82
CA LYS A 75 -21.66 -1.32 -0.65
C LYS A 75 -21.03 -1.26 0.74
N HIS A 76 -19.77 -0.81 0.79
CA HIS A 76 -19.04 -0.70 2.04
C HIS A 76 -19.72 0.25 3.03
N LYS A 77 -19.81 -0.14 4.30
CA LYS A 77 -20.54 0.60 5.36
C LYS A 77 -22.01 0.89 5.02
N SER A 78 -22.64 0.05 4.21
CA SER A 78 -24.08 0.11 3.97
C SER A 78 -24.86 -0.88 4.83
N ASN A 79 -26.09 -0.51 5.18
CA ASN A 79 -27.09 -1.37 5.81
C ASN A 79 -27.88 -2.19 4.78
N ASP A 80 -27.52 -2.11 3.50
CA ASP A 80 -28.14 -2.91 2.43
C ASP A 80 -27.94 -4.42 2.68
N GLU A 81 -28.92 -5.19 2.21
CA GLU A 81 -28.81 -6.64 2.12
C GLU A 81 -27.74 -7.04 1.09
N PHE A 82 -27.15 -8.24 1.27
CA PHE A 82 -26.16 -8.74 0.34
C PHE A 82 -26.82 -9.13 -0.99
N THR A 83 -26.24 -8.62 -2.08
CA THR A 83 -26.54 -9.10 -3.43
C THR A 83 -25.87 -10.45 -3.61
N GLN A 84 -26.63 -11.43 -4.09
CA GLN A 84 -26.15 -12.80 -4.32
C GLN A 84 -25.92 -13.00 -5.82
N VAL A 85 -24.73 -13.46 -6.17
CA VAL A 85 -24.32 -13.74 -7.55
C VAL A 85 -23.87 -15.20 -7.59
N PRO A 86 -24.63 -16.10 -8.24
CA PRO A 86 -24.20 -17.48 -8.44
C PRO A 86 -22.86 -17.53 -9.18
N MET A 87 -21.94 -18.37 -8.72
CA MET A 87 -20.70 -18.63 -9.44
C MET A 87 -20.94 -19.67 -10.53
N HIS A 88 -20.30 -19.50 -11.68
CA HIS A 88 -20.40 -20.39 -12.82
C HIS A 88 -19.05 -21.07 -13.10
N GLY A 89 -19.09 -22.36 -13.44
CA GLY A 89 -17.91 -23.13 -13.80
C GLY A 89 -17.99 -24.58 -13.30
N THR A 90 -17.00 -25.40 -13.69
CA THR A 90 -16.91 -26.81 -13.28
C THR A 90 -15.82 -26.99 -12.23
N LYS A 91 -14.55 -26.88 -12.64
CA LYS A 91 -13.40 -26.99 -11.73
C LYS A 91 -12.96 -25.65 -11.16
N THR A 92 -13.14 -24.60 -11.95
CA THR A 92 -12.90 -23.21 -11.53
C THR A 92 -14.23 -22.49 -11.54
N LEU A 93 -14.65 -22.03 -10.37
CA LEU A 93 -15.87 -21.26 -10.17
C LEU A 93 -15.56 -19.78 -10.33
N ASN A 94 -16.38 -19.10 -11.14
CA ASN A 94 -16.18 -17.70 -11.51
C ASN A 94 -17.43 -16.87 -11.18
N ALA A 95 -17.22 -15.68 -10.62
CA ALA A 95 -18.24 -14.64 -10.51
C ALA A 95 -17.62 -13.26 -10.61
N GLU A 96 -18.41 -12.26 -10.95
CA GLU A 96 -17.93 -10.90 -11.12
C GLU A 96 -18.51 -9.96 -10.07
N LEU A 97 -17.66 -9.11 -9.49
CA LEU A 97 -18.12 -7.89 -8.85
C LEU A 97 -18.25 -6.78 -9.90
N PRO A 98 -19.35 -6.02 -9.88
CA PRO A 98 -19.55 -4.95 -10.83
C PRO A 98 -18.53 -3.83 -10.61
N ALA A 99 -18.02 -3.27 -11.70
CA ALA A 99 -17.18 -2.08 -11.69
C ALA A 99 -17.84 -0.96 -10.87
N GLN A 100 -17.05 -0.26 -10.07
CA GLN A 100 -17.50 0.89 -9.28
C GLN A 100 -16.71 2.14 -9.65
N LYS A 101 -17.27 3.31 -9.32
CA LYS A 101 -16.54 4.57 -9.49
C LYS A 101 -15.33 4.60 -8.58
N ARG A 102 -14.34 5.43 -8.92
CA ARG A 102 -13.15 5.64 -8.08
C ARG A 102 -13.55 6.02 -6.66
N LEU A 103 -12.76 5.60 -5.68
CA LEU A 103 -13.00 5.75 -4.23
C LEU A 103 -14.15 4.92 -3.65
N GLU A 104 -15.07 4.40 -4.47
CA GLU A 104 -16.10 3.49 -3.98
C GLU A 104 -15.47 2.16 -3.52
N LYS A 105 -16.11 1.55 -2.53
CA LYS A 105 -15.69 0.29 -1.92
C LYS A 105 -16.88 -0.66 -1.86
N LEU A 106 -16.60 -1.93 -2.12
CA LEU A 106 -17.55 -3.02 -1.89
C LEU A 106 -17.00 -3.92 -0.78
N ASP A 107 -17.91 -4.44 0.04
CA ASP A 107 -17.62 -5.53 0.96
C ASP A 107 -18.19 -6.81 0.36
N TYR A 108 -17.39 -7.86 0.26
CA TYR A 108 -17.80 -9.13 -0.33
C TYR A 108 -17.18 -10.34 0.37
N TYR A 109 -17.79 -11.49 0.16
CA TYR A 109 -17.29 -12.81 0.53
C TYR A 109 -17.87 -13.85 -0.42
N VAL A 110 -17.29 -15.05 -0.43
CA VAL A 110 -17.78 -16.18 -1.21
C VAL A 110 -18.20 -17.29 -0.28
N GLN A 111 -19.33 -17.92 -0.55
CA GLN A 111 -19.76 -19.15 0.10
C GLN A 111 -19.62 -20.30 -0.89
N LEU A 112 -18.93 -21.36 -0.49
CA LEU A 112 -18.87 -22.61 -1.23
C LEU A 112 -19.73 -23.66 -0.54
N SER A 113 -20.36 -24.53 -1.32
CA SER A 113 -21.19 -25.61 -0.84
C SER A 113 -20.90 -26.92 -1.57
N LYS A 114 -20.99 -28.03 -0.84
CA LYS A 114 -20.95 -29.39 -1.37
C LYS A 114 -21.95 -30.24 -0.59
N GLY A 115 -23.08 -30.58 -1.22
CA GLY A 115 -24.21 -31.18 -0.50
C GLY A 115 -24.69 -30.26 0.63
N ASP A 116 -24.71 -30.77 1.87
CA ASP A 116 -25.11 -30.02 3.07
C ASP A 116 -23.96 -29.23 3.72
N ASN A 117 -22.72 -29.46 3.29
CA ASN A 117 -21.54 -28.82 3.87
C ASN A 117 -21.31 -27.45 3.24
N LEU A 118 -21.10 -26.44 4.08
CA LEU A 118 -20.92 -25.04 3.69
C LEU A 118 -19.62 -24.50 4.26
N VAL A 119 -18.91 -23.69 3.48
CA VAL A 119 -17.76 -22.92 3.95
C VAL A 119 -17.77 -21.50 3.39
N VAL A 120 -17.44 -20.54 4.25
CA VAL A 120 -17.38 -19.11 3.89
C VAL A 120 -15.93 -18.68 3.74
N ILE A 121 -15.64 -17.99 2.64
CA ILE A 121 -14.33 -17.47 2.26
C ILE A 121 -14.39 -15.94 2.20
N PRO A 122 -13.54 -15.24 2.95
CA PRO A 122 -12.61 -15.73 3.97
C PRO A 122 -13.31 -15.99 5.32
N ASN A 123 -12.84 -16.98 6.10
CA ASN A 123 -13.29 -17.36 7.47
C ASN A 123 -14.12 -16.30 8.22
N GLU A 124 -15.43 -16.23 7.93
CA GLU A 124 -16.41 -15.31 8.53
C GLU A 124 -16.02 -13.81 8.55
N LYS A 125 -15.19 -13.37 7.60
CA LYS A 125 -14.79 -11.96 7.43
C LYS A 125 -15.22 -11.43 6.07
N LEU A 126 -15.46 -10.13 6.02
CA LEU A 126 -15.69 -9.43 4.75
C LEU A 126 -14.36 -8.98 4.15
N VAL A 127 -14.24 -9.12 2.84
CA VAL A 127 -13.16 -8.49 2.07
C VAL A 127 -13.67 -7.14 1.58
N THR A 128 -12.99 -6.08 1.97
CA THR A 128 -13.22 -4.75 1.39
C THR A 128 -12.32 -4.56 0.18
N ILE A 129 -12.92 -4.36 -0.99
CA ILE A 129 -12.24 -4.00 -2.25
C ILE A 129 -12.45 -2.53 -2.56
N ARG A 130 -11.36 -1.82 -2.92
CA ARG A 130 -11.38 -0.41 -3.29
C ARG A 130 -11.16 -0.23 -4.79
N PHE A 131 -12.01 0.56 -5.43
CA PHE A 131 -11.89 0.87 -6.85
C PHE A 131 -11.11 2.16 -7.07
N LYS A 132 -10.23 2.13 -8.08
CA LYS A 132 -9.38 3.26 -8.48
C LYS A 132 -9.25 3.31 -9.99
N ASP A 133 -9.02 4.48 -10.56
CA ASP A 133 -8.73 4.61 -11.97
C ASP A 133 -7.29 4.22 -12.31
N HIS A 134 -7.05 3.92 -13.58
CA HIS A 134 -5.72 3.60 -14.09
C HIS A 134 -4.76 4.78 -13.96
N VAL A 135 -3.55 4.53 -13.46
CA VAL A 135 -2.47 5.52 -13.43
C VAL A 135 -1.43 5.15 -14.48
N PRO A 136 -1.13 6.04 -15.44
CA PRO A 136 -0.11 5.80 -16.44
C PRO A 136 1.26 5.50 -15.83
N LEU A 137 1.95 4.52 -16.41
CA LEU A 137 3.24 4.04 -15.91
C LEU A 137 4.33 5.13 -15.88
N TYR A 138 4.27 6.12 -16.78
CA TYR A 138 5.22 7.23 -16.81
C TYR A 138 5.07 8.21 -15.64
N ILE A 139 3.98 8.13 -14.85
CA ILE A 139 3.81 8.85 -13.57
C ILE A 139 4.12 7.92 -12.42
N LEU A 140 3.56 6.70 -12.46
CA LEU A 140 3.69 5.72 -11.37
C LEU A 140 5.13 5.30 -11.14
N ILE A 141 5.89 4.99 -12.20
CA ILE A 141 7.28 4.51 -12.08
C ILE A 141 8.18 5.61 -11.48
N PRO A 142 8.19 6.86 -12.00
CA PRO A 142 8.95 7.93 -11.36
C PRO A 142 8.51 8.20 -9.91
N HIS A 143 7.21 8.18 -9.62
CA HIS A 143 6.71 8.38 -8.25
C HIS A 143 7.33 7.36 -7.28
N ILE A 144 7.19 6.07 -7.59
CA ILE A 144 7.72 4.98 -6.79
C ILE A 144 9.24 5.10 -6.65
N PHE A 145 9.95 5.38 -7.74
CA PHE A 145 11.39 5.56 -7.73
C PHE A 145 11.82 6.67 -6.77
N PHE A 146 11.26 7.88 -6.90
CA PHE A 146 11.65 9.01 -6.06
C PHE A 146 11.29 8.81 -4.59
N MET A 147 10.17 8.14 -4.28
CA MET A 147 9.77 7.82 -2.91
C MET A 147 10.77 6.85 -2.26
N PHE A 148 11.08 5.72 -2.90
CA PHE A 148 12.05 4.76 -2.34
C PHE A 148 13.48 5.32 -2.35
N PHE A 149 13.84 6.12 -3.35
CA PHE A 149 15.13 6.79 -3.39
C PHE A 149 15.27 7.80 -2.23
N ALA A 150 14.23 8.55 -1.92
CA ALA A 150 14.19 9.44 -0.76
C ALA A 150 14.33 8.67 0.56
N MET A 151 13.62 7.55 0.73
CA MET A 151 13.75 6.69 1.92
C MET A 151 15.16 6.13 2.09
N MET A 152 15.79 5.68 0.99
CA MET A 152 17.16 5.19 1.00
C MET A 152 18.15 6.30 1.38
N LEU A 153 18.03 7.48 0.76
CA LEU A 153 18.87 8.64 1.08
C LEU A 153 18.68 9.09 2.53
N SER A 154 17.44 9.11 3.03
CA SER A 154 17.10 9.42 4.41
C SER A 154 17.81 8.47 5.39
N THR A 155 17.68 7.15 5.17
CA THR A 155 18.34 6.13 5.98
C THR A 155 19.85 6.27 5.91
N ARG A 156 20.39 6.49 4.72
CA ARG A 156 21.82 6.70 4.50
C ARG A 156 22.34 7.94 5.23
N THR A 157 21.55 9.00 5.27
CA THR A 157 21.86 10.25 5.99
C THR A 157 21.81 10.04 7.49
N GLY A 158 20.82 9.29 8.01
CA GLY A 158 20.73 8.92 9.41
C GLY A 158 21.97 8.13 9.88
N LEU A 159 22.44 7.18 9.07
CA LEU A 159 23.64 6.39 9.36
C LEU A 159 24.95 7.23 9.40
N GLU A 160 24.97 8.42 8.79
CA GLU A 160 26.12 9.35 8.93
C GLU A 160 26.33 9.84 10.37
N PHE A 161 25.34 9.67 11.25
CA PHE A 161 25.51 9.89 12.69
C PHE A 161 26.76 9.18 13.24
N PHE A 162 27.01 7.94 12.78
CA PHE A 162 28.14 7.12 13.22
C PHE A 162 29.46 7.40 12.49
N ASN A 163 29.48 8.35 11.55
CA ASN A 163 30.66 8.70 10.78
C ASN A 163 31.35 9.95 11.34
N LYS A 164 32.69 9.99 11.33
CA LYS A 164 33.46 11.17 11.78
C LYS A 164 33.48 12.28 10.72
N LYS A 165 33.60 11.93 9.44
CA LYS A 165 33.55 12.87 8.30
C LYS A 165 32.25 12.64 7.52
N SER A 166 31.21 13.37 7.89
CA SER A 166 29.86 13.19 7.36
C SER A 166 29.50 14.25 6.32
N ASN A 167 28.98 13.82 5.17
CA ASN A 167 28.47 14.72 4.13
C ASN A 167 26.97 14.96 4.32
N LEU A 168 26.60 15.51 5.47
CA LEU A 168 25.21 15.66 5.89
C LEU A 168 24.43 16.59 4.96
N GLU A 169 25.04 17.71 4.56
CA GLU A 169 24.35 18.72 3.78
C GLU A 169 23.86 18.21 2.43
N LYS A 170 24.75 17.56 1.64
CA LYS A 170 24.37 17.05 0.32
C LYS A 170 23.35 15.92 0.44
N LEU A 171 23.53 15.00 1.38
CA LEU A 171 22.60 13.87 1.55
C LEU A 171 21.22 14.33 2.01
N SER A 172 21.15 15.26 2.97
CA SER A 172 19.89 15.87 3.40
C SER A 172 19.20 16.64 2.27
N LEU A 173 19.94 17.41 1.47
CA LEU A 173 19.39 18.14 0.33
C LEU A 173 18.80 17.19 -0.72
N TRP A 174 19.54 16.14 -1.10
CA TRP A 174 19.03 15.15 -2.05
C TRP A 174 17.83 14.37 -1.51
N THR A 175 17.79 14.11 -0.19
CA THR A 175 16.64 13.51 0.47
C THR A 175 15.40 14.39 0.31
N ILE A 176 15.53 15.69 0.60
CA ILE A 176 14.44 16.68 0.46
C ILE A 176 13.96 16.79 -0.99
N ILE A 177 14.88 16.93 -1.94
CA ILE A 177 14.52 17.06 -3.37
C ILE A 177 13.79 15.81 -3.85
N SER A 178 14.29 14.63 -3.52
CA SER A 178 13.68 13.36 -3.94
C SER A 178 12.32 13.16 -3.29
N LEU A 179 12.20 13.46 -1.99
CA LEU A 179 10.94 13.41 -1.25
C LEU A 179 9.93 14.41 -1.79
N PHE A 180 10.38 15.61 -2.18
CA PHE A 180 9.52 16.61 -2.78
C PHE A 180 8.95 16.14 -4.11
N ILE A 181 9.81 15.73 -5.04
CA ILE A 181 9.41 15.29 -6.38
C ILE A 181 8.49 14.08 -6.31
N GLY A 182 8.86 13.06 -5.52
CA GLY A 182 8.06 11.86 -5.33
C GLY A 182 6.75 12.14 -4.61
N GLY A 183 6.81 12.84 -3.48
CA GLY A 183 5.69 13.01 -2.57
C GLY A 183 4.64 14.03 -3.03
N PHE A 184 5.05 15.11 -3.71
CA PHE A 184 4.17 16.23 -4.05
C PHE A 184 3.80 16.27 -5.54
N PRO A 185 4.61 16.72 -6.51
CA PRO A 185 4.16 16.77 -7.91
C PRO A 185 3.68 15.41 -8.44
N LEU A 186 4.47 14.35 -8.23
CA LEU A 186 4.14 13.01 -8.71
C LEU A 186 3.05 12.36 -7.85
N GLY A 187 3.08 12.57 -6.53
CA GLY A 187 2.03 12.10 -5.62
C GLY A 187 0.66 12.72 -5.93
N PHE A 188 0.61 14.03 -6.14
CA PHE A 188 -0.60 14.76 -6.54
C PHE A 188 -1.12 14.28 -7.89
N ALA A 189 -0.24 14.11 -8.88
CA ALA A 189 -0.63 13.61 -10.19
C ALA A 189 -1.18 12.18 -10.09
N MET A 190 -0.52 11.29 -9.35
CA MET A 190 -0.97 9.92 -9.13
C MET A 190 -2.34 9.87 -8.44
N ASN A 191 -2.52 10.62 -7.34
CA ASN A 191 -3.79 10.66 -6.61
C ASN A 191 -4.92 11.26 -7.44
N GLY A 192 -4.65 12.36 -8.14
CA GLY A 192 -5.63 13.01 -9.02
C GLY A 192 -6.11 12.08 -10.13
N LEU A 193 -5.21 11.26 -10.68
CA LEU A 193 -5.55 10.27 -11.70
C LEU A 193 -6.28 9.06 -11.12
N ALA A 194 -5.83 8.51 -9.99
CA ALA A 194 -6.40 7.30 -9.40
C ALA A 194 -7.74 7.52 -8.68
N PHE A 195 -7.88 8.64 -8.00
CA PHE A 195 -8.97 8.90 -7.06
C PHE A 195 -9.75 10.19 -7.36
N GLY A 196 -9.23 11.06 -8.23
CA GLY A 196 -9.89 12.32 -8.56
C GLY A 196 -9.65 13.46 -7.60
N GLU A 197 -8.83 13.22 -6.58
CA GLU A 197 -8.48 14.20 -5.56
C GLU A 197 -6.96 14.41 -5.60
N MET A 198 -6.55 15.66 -5.50
CA MET A 198 -5.12 15.99 -5.54
C MET A 198 -4.38 15.48 -4.31
N TRP A 199 -5.03 15.57 -3.14
CA TRP A 199 -4.45 15.24 -1.85
C TRP A 199 -5.55 15.00 -0.81
N GLY A 200 -5.54 13.84 -0.16
CA GLY A 200 -6.55 13.48 0.84
C GLY A 200 -6.34 14.11 2.21
N GLY A 201 -5.11 14.55 2.53
CA GLY A 201 -4.76 15.15 3.81
C GLY A 201 -4.91 16.67 3.86
N TRP A 202 -4.49 17.30 4.95
CA TRP A 202 -4.56 18.75 5.09
C TRP A 202 -3.61 19.46 4.09
N PRO A 203 -3.92 20.67 3.58
CA PRO A 203 -5.13 21.48 3.78
C PRO A 203 -6.28 21.17 2.83
N PHE A 204 -6.10 20.26 1.87
CA PHE A 204 -7.06 20.06 0.78
C PHE A 204 -8.12 19.00 1.07
N GLY A 205 -7.84 18.09 2.01
CA GLY A 205 -8.75 17.05 2.50
C GLY A 205 -8.68 16.89 4.01
N ASN A 206 -9.34 15.84 4.51
CA ASN A 206 -9.54 15.58 5.94
C ASN A 206 -8.90 14.26 6.43
N ASP A 207 -8.24 13.50 5.54
CA ASP A 207 -7.57 12.26 5.89
C ASP A 207 -6.18 12.53 6.45
N VAL A 208 -6.09 12.65 7.78
CA VAL A 208 -4.84 12.86 8.52
C VAL A 208 -3.81 11.77 8.23
N THR A 209 -4.22 10.58 7.76
CA THR A 209 -3.28 9.51 7.43
C THR A 209 -2.55 9.71 6.11
N ASP A 210 -3.00 10.65 5.29
CA ASP A 210 -2.33 11.09 4.07
C ASP A 210 -1.29 12.20 4.33
N ASP A 211 -1.29 12.84 5.50
CA ASP A 211 -0.32 13.90 5.88
C ASP A 211 1.07 13.37 6.25
N LYS A 212 1.23 12.04 6.27
CA LYS A 212 2.49 11.33 6.52
C LYS A 212 3.68 11.92 5.76
N THR A 213 3.55 12.04 4.44
CA THR A 213 4.62 12.54 3.58
C THR A 213 4.92 14.02 3.86
N GLN A 214 3.91 14.83 4.19
CA GLN A 214 4.10 16.23 4.59
C GLN A 214 4.87 16.35 5.91
N ILE A 215 4.50 15.56 6.92
CA ILE A 215 5.18 15.53 8.22
C ILE A 215 6.66 15.16 8.02
N ALA A 216 6.93 14.10 7.26
CA ALA A 216 8.30 13.70 6.94
C ALA A 216 9.07 14.82 6.22
N PHE A 217 8.43 15.51 5.28
CA PHE A 217 9.04 16.61 4.54
C PHE A 217 9.38 17.81 5.42
N ILE A 218 8.46 18.25 6.28
CA ILE A 218 8.69 19.36 7.23
C ILE A 218 9.83 19.03 8.19
N VAL A 219 9.83 17.82 8.75
CA VAL A 219 10.90 17.35 9.65
C VAL A 219 12.25 17.36 8.93
N TRP A 220 12.30 16.94 7.66
CA TRP A 220 13.53 17.01 6.86
C TRP A 220 13.99 18.44 6.59
N ILE A 221 13.09 19.38 6.31
CA ILE A 221 13.43 20.81 6.17
C ILE A 221 14.05 21.35 7.46
N ILE A 222 13.46 21.06 8.61
CA ILE A 222 13.98 21.48 9.93
C ILE A 222 15.37 20.87 10.16
N ALA A 223 15.55 19.58 9.86
CA ALA A 223 16.83 18.91 10.01
C ALA A 223 17.90 19.53 9.09
N PHE A 224 17.56 19.83 7.84
CA PHE A 224 18.47 20.49 6.90
C PHE A 224 18.85 21.90 7.36
N TYR A 225 17.91 22.68 7.90
CA TYR A 225 18.19 23.98 8.49
C TYR A 225 19.20 23.86 9.66
N LEU A 226 19.01 22.89 10.55
CA LEU A 226 19.93 22.62 11.66
C LEU A 226 21.32 22.17 11.19
N VAL A 227 21.39 21.37 10.11
CA VAL A 227 22.64 21.02 9.44
C VAL A 227 23.35 22.26 8.91
N LYS A 228 22.65 23.17 8.21
CA LYS A 228 23.21 24.43 7.70
C LYS A 228 23.72 25.35 8.79
N LYS A 229 23.06 25.37 9.96
CA LYS A 229 23.50 26.13 11.13
C LYS A 229 24.58 25.42 11.95
N ASN A 230 24.98 24.20 11.57
CA ASN A 230 25.88 23.33 12.31
C ASN A 230 25.46 23.14 13.79
N LYS A 231 24.15 23.18 14.06
CA LYS A 231 23.57 23.03 15.41
C LYS A 231 22.93 21.67 15.53
N PHE A 232 23.47 20.80 16.40
CA PHE A 232 22.96 19.44 16.62
C PHE A 232 22.76 18.62 15.32
N ALA A 233 23.54 18.94 14.27
CA ALA A 233 23.30 18.49 12.89
C ALA A 233 23.13 16.96 12.78
N LYS A 234 23.99 16.20 13.45
CA LYS A 234 23.95 14.73 13.46
C LYS A 234 22.70 14.16 14.13
N ILE A 235 22.30 14.74 15.26
CA ILE A 235 21.10 14.31 16.00
C ILE A 235 19.86 14.64 15.17
N ALA A 236 19.82 15.83 14.57
CA ALA A 236 18.70 16.27 13.75
C ALA A 236 18.44 15.34 12.55
N VAL A 237 19.48 14.94 11.81
CA VAL A 237 19.31 14.01 10.68
C VAL A 237 18.96 12.59 11.14
N LEU A 238 19.46 12.15 12.30
CA LEU A 238 19.10 10.86 12.86
C LEU A 238 17.61 10.83 13.19
N ILE A 239 17.12 11.85 13.91
CA ILE A 239 15.70 11.99 14.24
C ILE A 239 14.86 12.05 12.96
N ALA A 240 15.23 12.88 11.98
CA ALA A 240 14.49 12.97 10.72
C ALA A 240 14.43 11.63 9.96
N SER A 241 15.53 10.87 9.95
CA SER A 241 15.56 9.56 9.32
C SER A 241 14.64 8.54 10.03
N LEU A 242 14.62 8.56 11.37
CA LEU A 242 13.76 7.70 12.17
C LEU A 242 12.29 8.06 12.03
N VAL A 243 11.97 9.36 12.03
CA VAL A 243 10.60 9.84 11.78
C VAL A 243 10.14 9.42 10.40
N MET A 244 10.94 9.62 9.35
CA MET A 244 10.57 9.20 8.00
C MET A 244 10.36 7.69 7.93
N LEU A 245 11.25 6.89 8.53
CA LEU A 245 11.08 5.44 8.60
C LEU A 245 9.78 5.05 9.32
N ALA A 246 9.51 5.64 10.50
CA ALA A 246 8.31 5.37 11.27
C ALA A 246 7.04 5.73 10.49
N VAL A 247 7.00 6.91 9.87
CA VAL A 247 5.88 7.38 9.05
C VAL A 247 5.54 6.39 7.94
N TYR A 248 6.55 5.88 7.23
CA TYR A 248 6.35 4.91 6.15
C TYR A 248 6.09 3.47 6.66
N LEU A 249 6.35 3.16 7.92
CA LEU A 249 5.98 1.88 8.53
C LEU A 249 4.52 1.84 8.99
N ILE A 250 3.87 2.99 9.19
CA ILE A 250 2.44 3.05 9.54
C ILE A 250 1.64 2.70 8.27
N PRO A 251 0.86 1.60 8.26
CA PRO A 251 -0.04 1.29 7.14
C PRO A 251 -1.01 2.45 6.90
N HIS A 252 -1.40 2.71 5.64
CA HIS A 252 -2.53 3.61 5.39
C HIS A 252 -3.78 3.03 6.05
N SER A 253 -4.51 3.86 6.81
CA SER A 253 -5.79 3.42 7.39
C SER A 253 -6.80 3.22 6.27
N VAL A 254 -7.63 2.19 6.43
CA VAL A 254 -8.73 1.87 5.51
C VAL A 254 -9.90 2.82 5.73
#